data_AF-A0A846NES3-F1
#
_entry.id   AF-A0A846NES3-F1
#
_cell.length_a   1.000
_cell.length_b   1.000
_cell.length_c   1.000
_cell.angle_alpha   90.00
_cell.angle_beta   90.00
_cell.angle_gamma   90.00
#
_symmetry.space_group_name_H-M   'P 1'
#
loop_
_entity.id
_entity.type
_entity.pdbx_description
1 polymer ?
#
loop_
_entity_poly.entity_id
_entity_poly.type
_entity_poly.pdbx_seq_one_letter_code
_entity_poly.pdbx_strand_id
1 'polypeptide(L)' 'AKMGRPIKYERWGTIQRRCEFRGFKKEIRLQKEVVPEAAKARFRGGYLIVELPKKVTRYKVMVE' A
#
# COMPACT_ATOMS: atom_id res chain seq x y z
N ALA A 1 16.84 1.87 7.43
CA ALA A 1 17.47 2.71 6.38
C ALA A 1 16.39 3.57 5.71
N LYS A 2 16.54 4.90 5.67
CA LYS A 2 15.59 5.82 5.00
C LYS A 2 16.23 6.28 3.69
N MET A 3 15.70 5.85 2.54
CA MET A 3 16.22 6.24 1.23
C MET A 3 15.79 7.70 0.96
N GLY A 4 16.61 8.66 1.40
CA GLY A 4 16.30 10.09 1.37
C GLY A 4 16.63 10.77 0.04
N ARG A 5 17.41 10.14 -0.84
CA ARG A 5 17.77 10.66 -2.16
C ARG A 5 17.45 9.61 -3.23
N PRO A 6 16.86 9.99 -4.38
CA PRO A 6 16.71 9.10 -5.51
C PRO A 6 18.06 8.54 -5.93
N ILE A 7 18.17 7.22 -6.04
CA ILE A 7 19.34 6.60 -6.65
C ILE A 7 18.99 6.33 -8.12
N LYS A 8 19.62 7.08 -9.01
CA LYS A 8 19.50 6.91 -10.47
C LYS A 8 20.75 6.20 -10.96
N TYR A 9 20.57 5.01 -11.55
CA TYR A 9 21.66 4.32 -12.23
C TYR A 9 21.55 4.63 -13.72
N GLU A 10 22.49 5.41 -14.26
CA GLU A 10 22.50 5.74 -15.70
C GLU A 10 22.92 4.54 -16.57
N ARG A 11 23.64 3.56 -15.98
CA ARG A 11 23.98 2.27 -16.57
C ARG A 11 23.72 1.13 -15.57
N TRP A 12 22.54 0.52 -15.64
CA TRP A 12 22.29 -0.79 -15.01
C TRP A 12 22.40 -1.87 -16.10
N GLY A 13 23.63 -2.25 -16.46
CA GLY A 13 23.89 -3.18 -17.58
C GLY A 13 23.63 -2.60 -18.99
N THR A 14 23.63 -3.46 -20.00
CA THR A 14 23.51 -3.07 -21.42
C THR A 14 22.11 -2.63 -21.85
N ILE A 15 21.06 -3.04 -21.12
CA ILE A 15 19.66 -2.93 -21.56
C ILE A 15 18.84 -1.95 -20.71
N GLN A 16 19.10 -1.85 -19.39
CA GLN A 16 18.27 -1.02 -18.50
C GLN A 16 18.86 0.39 -18.34
N ARG A 17 18.50 1.27 -19.28
CA ARG A 17 18.74 2.70 -19.17
C ARG A 17 17.49 3.35 -18.58
N ARG A 18 17.61 3.98 -17.40
CA ARG A 18 16.58 4.78 -16.68
C ARG A 18 15.69 4.03 -15.68
N CYS A 19 16.28 3.35 -14.69
CA CYS A 19 15.55 3.04 -13.45
C CYS A 19 15.97 4.03 -12.35
N GLU A 20 14.98 4.73 -11.78
CA GLU A 20 15.17 5.63 -10.64
C GLU A 20 14.45 5.05 -9.43
N PHE A 21 15.20 4.77 -8.36
CA PHE A 21 14.66 4.26 -7.11
C PHE A 21 14.47 5.43 -6.15
N ARG A 22 13.21 5.77 -5.87
CA ARG A 22 12.82 6.79 -4.89
C ARG A 22 12.21 6.12 -3.66
N GLY A 23 12.50 6.66 -2.48
CA GLY A 23 11.70 6.34 -1.30
C GLY A 23 10.26 6.81 -1.52
N PHE A 24 9.28 5.94 -1.23
CA PHE A 24 7.86 6.26 -1.33
C PHE A 24 7.23 6.23 0.06
N LYS A 25 6.55 7.32 0.44
CA LYS A 25 5.69 7.38 1.62
C LYS A 25 4.36 7.99 1.20
N LYS A 26 3.27 7.28 1.48
CA LYS A 26 1.90 7.78 1.31
C LYS A 26 1.12 7.49 2.58
N GLU A 27 0.45 8.51 3.10
CA GLU A 27 -0.42 8.42 4.26
C GLU A 27 -1.87 8.57 3.78
N ILE A 28 -2.75 7.67 4.19
CA ILE A 28 -4.15 7.65 3.77
C ILE A 28 -5.00 7.67 5.04
N ARG A 29 -5.82 8.71 5.18
CA ARG A 29 -6.78 8.79 6.29
C ARG A 29 -7.96 7.87 6.02
N LEU A 30 -8.23 6.95 6.94
CA LEU A 30 -9.36 6.04 6.84
C LEU A 30 -10.64 6.75 7.30
N GLN A 31 -11.75 6.50 6.60
CA GLN A 31 -13.05 7.10 6.93
C GLN A 31 -13.78 6.37 8.07
N LYS A 32 -13.38 5.14 8.40
CA LYS A 32 -13.99 4.30 9.43
C LYS A 32 -12.93 3.52 10.19
N GLU A 33 -13.26 3.13 11.41
CA GLU A 33 -12.46 2.18 12.17
C GLU A 33 -12.31 0.86 11.40
N VAL A 34 -11.10 0.32 11.44
CA VAL A 34 -10.74 -0.99 10.90
C VAL A 34 -10.32 -1.90 12.04
N VAL A 35 -10.17 -3.19 11.77
CA VAL A 35 -9.57 -4.17 12.70
C VAL A 35 -8.10 -4.35 12.29
N PRO A 36 -7.15 -3.66 12.94
CA PRO A 36 -5.75 -3.65 12.51
C PRO A 36 -5.10 -5.04 12.53
N GLU A 37 -5.49 -5.88 13.48
CA GLU A 37 -4.96 -7.22 13.70
C GLU A 37 -5.33 -8.18 12.55
N ALA A 38 -6.41 -7.87 11.83
CA ALA A 38 -6.88 -8.63 10.68
C ALA A 38 -6.40 -8.06 9.33
N ALA A 39 -5.59 -6.99 9.35
CA ALA A 39 -5.06 -6.38 8.14
C ALA A 39 -4.11 -7.34 7.40
N LYS A 40 -4.20 -7.35 6.06
CA LYS A 40 -3.33 -8.16 5.20
C LYS A 40 -2.70 -7.30 4.12
N ALA A 41 -1.50 -7.66 3.71
CA ALA A 41 -0.81 -7.01 2.60
C ALA A 41 -0.26 -8.05 1.64
N ARG A 42 -0.37 -7.79 0.33
CA ARG A 42 0.21 -8.62 -0.72
C ARG A 42 0.78 -7.74 -1.84
N PHE A 43 1.92 -8.15 -2.37
CA PHE A 43 2.54 -7.51 -3.54
C PHE A 43 2.51 -8.50 -4.70
N ARG A 44 1.77 -8.17 -5.77
CA ARG A 44 1.64 -9.06 -6.95
C ARG A 44 1.51 -8.23 -8.22
N GLY A 45 2.30 -8.60 -9.24
CA GLY A 45 2.23 -7.95 -10.56
C GLY A 45 2.58 -6.45 -10.55
N GLY A 46 3.42 -6.00 -9.62
CA GLY A 46 3.79 -4.58 -9.50
C GLY A 46 2.84 -3.73 -8.63
N TYR A 47 1.77 -4.32 -8.08
CA TYR A 47 0.80 -3.62 -7.24
C TYR A 47 0.91 -4.04 -5.78
N LEU A 48 0.91 -3.05 -4.88
CA LEU A 48 0.73 -3.25 -3.45
C LEU A 48 -0.77 -3.21 -3.13
N ILE A 49 -1.28 -4.32 -2.61
CA ILE A 49 -2.68 -4.46 -2.19
C ILE A 49 -2.69 -4.58 -0.67
N VAL A 50 -3.44 -3.68 -0.03
CA VAL A 50 -3.61 -3.65 1.43
C VAL A 50 -5.10 -3.85 1.72
N GLU A 51 -5.43 -4.95 2.38
CA GLU A 51 -6.80 -5.32 2.76
C GLU A 51 -7.03 -4.91 4.22
N LEU A 52 -7.96 -3.97 4.43
CA LEU A 52 -8.29 -3.42 5.75
C LEU A 52 -9.77 -3.73 6.09
N PRO A 53 -10.03 -4.76 6.90
CA PRO A 53 -11.40 -5.11 7.30
C PRO A 53 -12.03 -3.98 8.12
N LYS A 54 -13.22 -3.53 7.72
CA LYS A 54 -13.98 -2.52 8.46
C LYS A 54 -14.50 -3.13 9.76
N LYS A 55 -14.46 -2.35 10.85
CA LYS A 55 -15.17 -2.68 12.08
C LYS A 55 -16.65 -2.36 11.86
N VAL A 56 -17.43 -3.36 11.46
CA VAL A 56 -18.86 -3.21 11.15
C VAL A 56 -19.71 -3.94 12.19
N THR A 57 -20.54 -3.20 12.91
CA THR A 57 -21.66 -3.76 13.67
C THR A 57 -22.85 -3.88 12.73
N ARG A 58 -23.32 -5.11 12.46
CA ARG A 58 -24.50 -5.36 11.63
C ARG A 58 -25.73 -5.37 12.53
N TYR A 59 -26.73 -4.56 12.19
CA TYR A 59 -28.05 -4.61 12.80
C TYR A 59 -29.06 -5.06 11.75
N LYS A 60 -29.88 -6.05 12.08
CA LYS A 60 -31.00 -6.46 11.23
C LYS A 60 -32.18 -5.57 11.60
N VAL A 61 -32.54 -4.66 10.71
CA VAL A 61 -33.77 -3.88 10.85
C VAL A 61 -34.91 -4.76 10.35
N MET A 62 -35.83 -5.12 11.25
CA MET A 62 -37.10 -5.72 10.87
C MET A 62 -38.07 -4.57 10.54
N VAL A 63 -38.67 -4.62 9.37
CA VAL A 63 -39.73 -3.69 8.96
C VAL A 63 -41.05 -4.43 9.18
N GLU A 64 -41.96 -3.83 9.94
CA GLU A 64 -43.36 -4.28 10.10
C GLU A 64 -44.21 -3.84 8.90
#